data_AF-A0A840ZLD8-F1
#
_entry.id   AF-A0A840ZLD8-F1
#
_cell.length_a   1.000
_cell.length_b   1.000
_cell.length_c   1.000
_cell.angle_alpha   90.00
_cell.angle_beta   90.00
_cell.angle_gamma   90.00
#
_symmetry.space_group_name_H-M   'P 1'
#
loop_
_entity.id
_entity.type
_entity.pdbx_description
1 polymer ?
#
loop_
_entity_poly.entity_id
_entity_poly.type
_entity_poly.pdbx_seq_one_letter_code
_entity_poly.pdbx_strand_id
1 'polypeptide(L)'
;MLMALACPSGAAAQRYGPDGDIWKYQVPKAPLRGEFDNEDVMGVIAGRHIRTDCSVNVVKGGKVYCFTAAASQTFFKYAPNTNIERARAAWERMKSRENADAPTQ
;
A
#
# COMPACT_ATOMS: atom_id res chain seq x y z
N MET A 1 -18.15 28.74 46.59
CA MET A 1 -18.86 27.47 46.37
C MET A 1 -18.52 27.00 44.96
N LEU A 2 -17.40 26.27 44.79
CA LEU A 2 -17.01 25.69 43.51
C LEU A 2 -17.66 24.31 43.41
N MET A 3 -18.57 24.11 42.46
CA MET A 3 -19.03 22.77 42.12
C MET A 3 -17.99 22.08 41.25
N ALA A 4 -17.33 21.06 41.79
CA ALA A 4 -16.55 20.12 41.01
C ALA A 4 -17.51 19.25 40.19
N LEU A 5 -17.50 19.43 38.88
CA LEU A 5 -18.13 18.51 37.94
C LEU A 5 -17.25 17.25 37.86
N ALA A 6 -17.68 16.18 38.52
CA ALA A 6 -17.09 14.87 38.34
C ALA A 6 -17.37 14.40 36.91
N CYS A 7 -16.31 14.21 36.12
CA CYS A 7 -16.38 13.55 34.82
C CYS A 7 -16.56 12.05 35.08
N PRO A 8 -17.67 11.40 34.69
CA PRO A 8 -17.80 9.97 34.84
C PRO A 8 -16.79 9.30 33.91
N SER A 9 -15.68 8.82 34.48
CA SER A 9 -14.72 7.94 33.81
C SER A 9 -15.39 6.58 33.57
N GLY A 10 -16.18 6.50 32.50
CA GLY A 10 -16.95 5.31 32.16
C GLY A 10 -17.24 5.23 30.68
N ALA A 11 -16.21 4.98 29.88
CA ALA A 11 -16.37 4.33 28.58
C ALA A 11 -15.27 3.27 28.44
N ALA A 12 -15.71 2.03 28.28
CA ALA A 12 -14.90 0.84 28.23
C ALA A 12 -13.76 0.97 27.23
N ALA A 13 -12.56 0.52 27.61
CA ALA A 13 -11.49 0.25 26.67
C ALA A 13 -12.00 -0.82 25.67
N GLN A 14 -12.38 -0.36 24.48
CA GLN A 14 -12.78 -1.21 23.38
C GLN A 14 -11.59 -2.10 23.05
N ARG A 15 -11.72 -3.39 23.36
CA ARG A 15 -10.69 -4.37 23.06
C ARG A 15 -10.66 -4.53 21.55
N TYR A 16 -9.61 -3.98 20.92
CA TYR A 16 -9.31 -4.19 19.51
C TYR A 16 -8.98 -5.66 19.30
N GLY A 17 -10.01 -6.44 18.99
CA GLY A 17 -9.88 -7.83 18.58
C GLY A 17 -9.41 -7.90 17.13
N PRO A 18 -8.75 -9.00 16.73
CA PRO A 18 -8.21 -9.16 15.37
C PRO A 18 -9.27 -9.16 14.24
N ASP A 19 -10.58 -9.16 14.59
CA ASP A 19 -11.68 -9.37 13.65
C ASP A 19 -12.72 -8.23 13.58
N GLY A 20 -12.50 -7.06 14.18
CA GLY A 20 -13.43 -5.95 13.94
C GLY A 20 -13.30 -4.71 14.81
N ASP A 21 -12.85 -3.62 14.19
CA ASP A 21 -13.14 -2.24 14.62
C ASP A 21 -13.30 -1.35 13.38
N ILE A 22 -14.53 -0.87 13.18
CA ILE A 22 -15.09 0.31 12.45
C ILE A 22 -14.51 0.73 11.08
N TRP A 23 -13.23 0.51 10.80
CA TRP A 23 -12.60 0.72 9.51
C TRP A 23 -12.37 -0.64 8.87
N LYS A 24 -13.32 -1.08 8.03
CA LYS A 24 -13.14 -2.27 7.17
C LYS A 24 -12.10 -1.98 6.10
N TYR A 25 -10.84 -1.90 6.52
CA TYR A 25 -9.75 -2.18 5.63
C TYR A 25 -9.60 -3.70 5.63
N GLN A 26 -10.12 -4.39 4.61
CA GLN A 26 -9.95 -5.83 4.48
C GLN A 26 -8.48 -6.11 4.15
N VAL A 27 -7.64 -6.15 5.18
CA VAL A 27 -6.26 -6.57 5.06
C VAL A 27 -6.27 -8.08 4.81
N PRO A 28 -5.68 -8.56 3.72
CA PRO A 28 -5.56 -9.98 3.44
C PRO A 28 -4.90 -10.71 4.61
N LYS A 29 -5.52 -11.79 5.09
CA LYS A 29 -5.00 -12.60 6.20
C LYS A 29 -3.63 -13.24 5.88
N ALA A 30 -3.31 -13.38 4.60
CA ALA A 30 -2.02 -13.83 4.11
C ALA A 30 -1.35 -12.70 3.29
N PRO A 31 -0.01 -12.57 3.33
CA PRO A 31 0.69 -11.56 2.55
C PRO A 31 0.39 -11.74 1.05
N LEU A 32 -0.16 -10.69 0.43
CA LEU A 32 -0.34 -10.68 -1.01
C LEU A 32 1.04 -10.59 -1.69
N ARG A 33 1.20 -11.33 -2.78
CA ARG A 33 2.34 -11.24 -3.69
C ARG A 33 1.94 -10.37 -4.87
N GLY A 34 2.14 -9.07 -4.70
CA GLY A 34 2.05 -8.06 -5.74
C GLY A 34 3.21 -8.12 -6.71
N GLU A 35 2.97 -7.59 -7.91
CA GLU A 35 4.03 -7.26 -8.85
C GLU A 35 4.96 -6.20 -8.25
N PHE A 36 6.17 -6.10 -8.81
CA PHE A 36 7.18 -5.11 -8.39
C PHE A 36 7.52 -5.20 -6.88
N ASP A 37 7.59 -6.42 -6.34
CA ASP A 37 7.90 -6.67 -4.93
C ASP A 37 7.00 -5.91 -3.94
N ASN A 38 5.69 -5.90 -4.22
CA ASN A 38 4.67 -5.22 -3.44
C ASN A 38 4.82 -3.69 -3.39
N GLU A 39 5.53 -3.08 -4.34
CA GLU A 39 5.65 -1.63 -4.40
C GLU A 39 4.46 -0.95 -5.09
N ASP A 40 4.25 0.33 -4.75
CA ASP A 40 3.25 1.16 -5.40
C ASP A 40 3.57 1.34 -6.88
N VAL A 41 2.65 0.91 -7.75
CA VAL A 41 2.87 0.95 -9.20
C VAL A 41 3.16 2.37 -9.71
N MET A 42 2.49 3.39 -9.16
CA MET A 42 2.72 4.77 -9.57
C MET A 42 4.06 5.31 -9.03
N GLY A 43 4.47 4.87 -7.84
CA GLY A 43 5.80 5.08 -7.27
C GLY A 43 6.89 4.48 -8.14
N VAL A 44 6.73 3.23 -8.59
CA VAL A 44 7.64 2.57 -9.54
C VAL A 44 7.73 3.36 -10.84
N ILE A 45 6.61 3.80 -11.42
CA ILE A 45 6.62 4.66 -12.62
C ILE A 45 7.41 5.95 -12.39
N ALA A 46 7.30 6.53 -11.20
CA ALA A 46 8.05 7.72 -10.78
C ALA A 46 9.52 7.42 -10.41
N GLY A 47 9.97 6.16 -10.49
CA GLY A 47 11.33 5.75 -10.16
C GLY A 47 11.62 5.68 -8.66
N ARG A 48 10.59 5.46 -7.83
CA ARG A 48 10.67 5.46 -6.38
C ARG A 48 10.29 4.11 -5.81
N HIS A 49 11.10 3.61 -4.88
CA HIS A 49 10.78 2.45 -4.07
C HIS A 49 9.80 2.83 -2.97
N ILE A 50 8.54 2.40 -3.08
CA ILE A 50 7.53 2.64 -2.05
C ILE A 50 6.82 1.32 -1.75
N ARG A 51 7.28 0.63 -0.71
CA ARG A 51 6.75 -0.68 -0.32
C ARG A 51 5.35 -0.56 0.27
N THR A 52 4.49 -1.53 -0.04
CA THR A 52 3.12 -1.60 0.44
C THR A 52 2.81 -2.97 1.02
N ASP A 53 1.76 -3.04 1.82
CA ASP A 53 1.14 -4.28 2.27
C ASP A 53 0.08 -4.80 1.26
N CYS A 54 0.01 -4.19 0.07
CA CYS A 54 -0.94 -4.50 -1.00
C CYS A 54 -2.42 -4.43 -0.58
N SER A 55 -2.69 -3.69 0.48
CA SER A 55 -4.02 -3.58 1.05
C SER A 55 -4.93 -2.75 0.12
N VAL A 56 -4.40 -1.73 -0.59
CA VAL A 56 -5.04 -1.17 -1.80
C VAL A 56 -4.43 -1.89 -3.00
N ASN A 57 -5.26 -2.63 -3.76
CA ASN A 57 -4.77 -3.34 -4.95
C ASN A 57 -5.77 -3.37 -6.09
N VAL A 58 -5.27 -3.71 -7.29
CA VAL A 58 -6.07 -4.08 -8.46
C VAL A 58 -5.58 -5.42 -8.95
N VAL A 59 -6.50 -6.35 -9.21
CA VAL A 59 -6.19 -7.61 -9.88
C VAL A 59 -6.46 -7.46 -11.37
N LYS A 60 -5.45 -7.73 -12.20
CA LYS A 60 -5.59 -7.66 -13.66
C LYS A 60 -4.69 -8.67 -14.36
N GLY A 61 -5.26 -9.50 -15.22
CA GLY A 61 -4.51 -10.53 -15.95
C GLY A 61 -3.84 -11.55 -15.01
N GLY A 62 -4.51 -11.90 -13.90
CA GLY A 62 -3.96 -12.81 -12.89
C GLY A 62 -2.86 -12.22 -12.00
N LYS A 63 -2.51 -10.95 -12.19
CA LYS A 63 -1.48 -10.24 -11.42
C LYS A 63 -2.11 -9.25 -10.45
N VAL A 64 -1.47 -9.07 -9.30
CA VAL A 64 -1.87 -8.11 -8.26
C VAL A 64 -0.97 -6.87 -8.38
N TYR A 65 -1.59 -5.70 -8.49
CA TYR A 65 -0.91 -4.40 -8.55
C TYR A 65 -1.24 -3.62 -7.29
N CYS A 66 -0.22 -3.19 -6.56
CA CYS A 66 -0.37 -2.62 -5.23
C CYS A 66 -0.24 -1.10 -5.24
N PHE A 67 -0.91 -0.44 -4.29
CA PHE A 67 -0.94 1.01 -4.18
C PHE A 67 -0.86 1.45 -2.72
N THR A 68 -0.19 2.58 -2.49
CA THR A 68 -0.07 3.28 -1.20
C THR A 68 -1.36 3.96 -0.79
N ALA A 69 -2.20 4.35 -1.76
CA ALA A 69 -3.44 5.08 -1.53
C ALA A 69 -4.47 4.82 -2.63
N ALA A 70 -5.75 5.00 -2.29
CA ALA A 70 -6.86 4.89 -3.24
C ALA A 70 -6.77 5.91 -4.39
N ALA A 71 -6.16 7.07 -4.16
CA ALA A 71 -5.90 8.05 -5.21
C ALA A 71 -4.93 7.51 -6.27
N SER A 72 -3.80 6.90 -5.85
CA SER A 72 -2.83 6.24 -6.74
C SER A 72 -3.50 5.14 -7.57
N GLN A 73 -4.34 4.32 -6.91
CA GLN A 73 -5.13 3.28 -7.58
C GLN A 73 -6.12 3.88 -8.61
N THR A 74 -6.76 4.99 -8.29
CA THR A 74 -7.69 5.68 -9.21
C THR A 74 -6.95 6.20 -10.43
N PHE A 75 -5.78 6.82 -10.24
CA PHE A 75 -4.93 7.26 -11.34
C PHE A 75 -4.51 6.10 -12.25
N PHE A 76 -4.12 4.98 -11.65
CA PHE A 76 -3.75 3.78 -12.40
C PHE A 76 -4.89 3.28 -13.29
N LYS A 77 -6.13 3.30 -12.78
CA LYS A 77 -7.33 2.79 -13.46
C LYS A 77 -7.73 3.58 -14.72
N TYR A 78 -7.26 4.81 -14.92
CA TYR A 78 -7.55 5.55 -16.16
C TYR A 78 -6.89 4.94 -17.41
N ALA A 79 -5.68 4.40 -17.26
CA ALA A 79 -4.92 3.84 -18.37
C ALA A 79 -4.14 2.59 -17.92
N PRO A 80 -4.83 1.51 -17.51
CA PRO A 80 -4.20 0.45 -16.74
C PRO A 80 -3.18 -0.36 -17.55
N ASN A 81 -3.40 -0.57 -18.86
CA ASN A 81 -2.40 -1.23 -19.72
C ASN A 81 -1.14 -0.36 -19.85
N THR A 82 -1.32 0.92 -20.20
CA THR A 82 -0.21 1.88 -20.34
C THR A 82 0.59 2.02 -19.06
N ASN A 83 -0.08 2.09 -17.91
CA ASN A 83 0.60 2.19 -16.62
C ASN A 83 1.36 0.91 -16.26
N ILE A 84 0.84 -0.27 -16.59
CA ILE A 84 1.57 -1.54 -16.42
C ILE A 84 2.86 -1.55 -17.25
N GLU A 85 2.79 -1.18 -18.53
CA GLU A 85 3.97 -1.16 -19.40
C GLU A 85 5.01 -0.14 -18.92
N ARG A 86 4.56 1.06 -18.50
CA ARG A 86 5.44 2.08 -17.92
C ARG A 86 6.11 1.61 -16.63
N ALA A 87 5.37 0.92 -15.76
CA ALA A 87 5.89 0.38 -14.52
C ALA A 87 6.95 -0.70 -14.78
N ARG A 88 6.71 -1.63 -15.72
CA ARG A 88 7.72 -2.63 -16.13
C ARG A 88 9.00 -1.96 -16.63
N ALA A 89 8.88 -0.99 -17.53
CA ALA A 89 10.05 -0.28 -18.05
C ALA A 89 10.81 0.48 -16.94
N ALA A 90 10.10 1.11 -16.00
CA ALA A 90 10.72 1.81 -14.89
C ALA A 90 11.40 0.86 -13.90
N TRP A 91 10.77 -0.28 -13.60
CA TRP A 91 11.30 -1.31 -12.73
C TRP A 91 12.63 -1.88 -13.23
N GLU A 92 12.72 -2.21 -14.52
CA GLU A 92 13.98 -2.67 -15.11
C GLU A 92 15.10 -1.62 -14.99
N ARG A 93 14.78 -0.35 -15.21
CA ARG A 93 15.75 0.74 -15.00
C ARG A 93 16.14 0.92 -13.54
N MET A 94 15.24 0.65 -12.59
CA MET A 94 15.54 0.73 -11.15
C MET A 94 16.52 -0.37 -10.75
N LYS A 95 16.21 -1.63 -11.11
CA LYS A 95 17.10 -2.77 -10.86
C LYS A 95 18.49 -2.57 -11.47
N SER A 96 18.58 -2.02 -12.69
CA SER A 96 19.89 -1.78 -13.32
C SER A 96 20.72 -0.76 -12.56
N ARG A 97 20.10 0.29 -11.99
CA ARG A 97 20.81 1.29 -11.17
C ARG A 97 21.24 0.70 -9.84
N GLU A 98 20.36 -0.03 -9.17
CA GLU A 98 20.68 -0.74 -7.93
C GLU A 98 21.88 -1.68 -8.11
N ASN A 99 21.93 -2.43 -9.22
CA ASN A 99 23.06 -3.29 -9.54
C ASN A 99 24.35 -2.52 -9.86
N ALA A 100 24.24 -1.33 -10.45
CA ALA A 100 25.39 -0.47 -10.74
C ALA A 100 25.96 0.19 -9.48
N ASP A 101 25.10 0.49 -8.50
CA ASP A 101 25.46 1.09 -7.22
C ASP A 101 25.85 0.05 -6.17
N ALA A 102 25.71 -1.25 -6.46
CA ALA A 102 26.09 -2.33 -5.57
C ALA A 102 27.62 -2.35 -5.36
N PRO A 103 28.11 -2.38 -4.11
CA PRO A 103 29.54 -2.45 -3.85
C PRO A 103 30.12 -3.71 -4.50
N THR A 104 31.17 -3.53 -5.29
CA THR A 104 31.96 -4.64 -5.85
C THR A 104 32.50 -5.45 -4.67
N GLN A 105 32.11 -6.73 -4.60
CA GLN A 105 32.67 -7.67 -3.63
C GLN A 105 34.17 -7.87 -3.88
#